data_AF-A0A924TRQ0-F1
#
_entry.id   AF-A0A924TRQ0-F1
#
_cell.length_a   1.000
_cell.length_b   1.000
_cell.length_c   1.000
_cell.angle_alpha   90.00
_cell.angle_beta   90.00
_cell.angle_gamma   90.00
#
_symmetry.space_group_name_H-M   'P 1'
#
loop_
_entity.id
_entity.type
_entity.pdbx_description
1 polymer ?
#
loop_
_entity_poly.entity_id
_entity_poly.type
_entity_poly.pdbx_seq_one_letter_code
_entity_poly.pdbx_strand_id
1 'polypeptide(L)'
;MNAAPEQTTLGDAVFESVAELFSLLSTPVRLKIISALCHGEKNVSELLGEIDTTQPNMSQHLSTLCRAVCTQVAIEMDPAAAIDPAERLRPGPAR
;
A
#
# COMPACT_ATOMS: atom_id res chain seq x y z
N MET A 1 -7.75 -25.55 39.96
CA MET A 1 -7.63 -24.20 39.36
C MET A 1 -6.45 -24.26 38.41
N ASN A 2 -6.65 -24.49 37.11
CA ASN A 2 -5.53 -24.44 36.15
C ASN A 2 -6.00 -23.98 34.78
N ALA A 3 -5.32 -22.91 34.33
CA ALA A 3 -5.04 -22.42 32.99
C ALA A 3 -6.17 -22.50 31.94
N ALA A 4 -6.73 -21.32 31.61
CA ALA A 4 -7.37 -21.07 30.32
C ALA A 4 -6.29 -20.94 29.22
N PRO A 5 -6.57 -21.32 27.97
CA PRO A 5 -5.55 -21.38 26.92
C PRO A 5 -5.24 -19.98 26.39
N GLU A 6 -3.96 -19.64 26.41
CA GLU A 6 -3.41 -18.36 25.95
C GLU A 6 -3.09 -18.43 24.44
N GLN A 7 -4.08 -18.71 23.59
CA GLN A 7 -3.87 -18.92 22.15
C GLN A 7 -4.94 -18.26 21.27
N THR A 8 -4.90 -16.92 21.08
CA THR A 8 -5.69 -16.26 20.00
C THR A 8 -5.04 -15.01 19.37
N THR A 9 -4.08 -14.34 20.01
CA THR A 9 -3.68 -12.97 19.62
C THR A 9 -2.96 -12.81 18.27
N LEU A 10 -2.23 -13.82 17.77
CA LEU A 10 -1.55 -13.71 16.47
C LEU A 10 -2.51 -13.79 15.27
N GLY A 11 -3.59 -14.57 15.41
CA GLY A 11 -4.56 -14.75 14.33
C GLY A 11 -5.35 -13.47 14.05
N ASP A 12 -5.87 -12.83 15.10
CA ASP A 12 -6.75 -11.67 14.98
C ASP A 12 -6.05 -10.48 14.29
N ALA A 13 -4.78 -10.21 14.61
CA ALA A 13 -4.00 -9.15 13.97
C ALA A 13 -3.76 -9.42 12.47
N VAL A 14 -3.46 -10.67 12.11
CA VAL A 14 -3.28 -11.07 10.70
C VAL A 14 -4.60 -10.91 9.93
N PHE A 15 -5.73 -11.31 10.52
CA PHE A 15 -7.03 -11.14 9.88
C PHE A 15 -7.41 -9.66 9.70
N GLU A 16 -7.09 -8.80 10.66
CA GLU A 16 -7.31 -7.35 10.53
C GLU A 16 -6.50 -6.78 9.36
N SER A 17 -5.20 -7.09 9.27
CA SER A 17 -4.35 -6.64 8.16
C SER A 17 -4.84 -7.15 6.79
N VAL A 18 -5.29 -8.41 6.72
CA VAL A 18 -5.85 -8.98 5.48
C VAL A 18 -7.19 -8.32 5.13
N ALA A 19 -8.02 -8.00 6.12
CA ALA A 19 -9.29 -7.30 5.91
C ALA A 19 -9.06 -5.87 5.38
N GLU A 20 -8.07 -5.15 5.90
CA GLU A 20 -7.65 -3.85 5.39
C GLU A 20 -7.18 -3.95 3.92
N LEU A 21 -6.37 -4.97 3.59
CA LEU A 21 -5.95 -5.22 2.23
C LEU A 21 -7.14 -5.51 1.30
N PHE A 22 -8.07 -6.39 1.69
CA PHE A 22 -9.25 -6.67 0.88
C PHE A 22 -10.16 -5.44 0.73
N SER A 23 -10.30 -4.63 1.77
CA SER A 23 -11.01 -3.35 1.71
C SER A 23 -10.36 -2.40 0.70
N LEU A 24 -9.02 -2.32 0.69
CA LEU A 24 -8.24 -1.58 -0.30
C LEU A 24 -8.39 -2.15 -1.72
N LEU A 25 -8.53 -3.45 -1.90
CA LEU A 25 -8.61 -4.07 -3.21
C LEU A 25 -10.05 -4.17 -3.76
N SER A 26 -11.06 -4.01 -2.92
CA SER A 26 -12.48 -4.28 -3.21
C SER A 26 -13.12 -3.50 -4.37
N THR A 27 -12.44 -2.53 -5.00
CA THR A 27 -13.03 -1.80 -6.15
C THR A 27 -12.55 -2.38 -7.48
N PRO A 28 -13.46 -2.55 -8.47
CA PRO A 28 -13.08 -3.07 -9.79
C PRO A 28 -11.97 -2.27 -10.47
N VAL A 29 -11.95 -0.95 -10.30
CA VAL A 29 -10.92 -0.09 -10.92
C VAL A 29 -9.54 -0.35 -10.32
N ARG A 30 -9.43 -0.54 -9.00
CA ARG A 30 -8.14 -0.84 -8.35
C ARG A 30 -7.58 -2.20 -8.79
N LEU A 31 -8.45 -3.21 -8.90
CA LEU A 31 -8.06 -4.53 -9.42
C LEU A 31 -7.59 -4.45 -10.88
N LYS A 32 -8.28 -3.68 -11.72
CA LYS A 32 -7.87 -3.45 -13.12
C LYS A 32 -6.52 -2.74 -13.20
N ILE A 33 -6.30 -1.71 -12.38
CA ILE A 33 -5.00 -1.01 -12.31
C ILE A 33 -3.89 -1.98 -11.93
N ILE A 34 -4.07 -2.78 -10.88
CA ILE A 34 -3.08 -3.77 -10.43
C ILE A 34 -2.80 -4.77 -11.54
N SER A 35 -3.86 -5.34 -12.14
CA SER A 35 -3.74 -6.25 -13.28
C SER A 35 -2.98 -5.61 -14.44
N ALA A 36 -3.26 -4.36 -14.79
CA ALA A 36 -2.59 -3.66 -15.88
C ALA A 36 -1.09 -3.45 -15.61
N LEU A 37 -0.74 -3.11 -14.36
CA LEU A 37 0.64 -2.90 -13.92
C LEU A 37 1.44 -4.20 -13.74
N CYS A 38 0.78 -5.32 -13.46
CA CYS A 38 1.43 -6.64 -13.43
C CYS A 38 2.03 -7.04 -14.80
N HIS A 39 1.57 -6.42 -15.89
CA HIS A 39 2.07 -6.67 -17.24
C HIS A 39 3.12 -5.64 -17.70
N GLY A 40 3.49 -4.68 -16.84
CA GLY A 40 4.48 -3.65 -17.14
C GLY A 40 4.12 -2.29 -16.52
N GLU A 41 5.12 -1.43 -16.37
CA GLU A 41 4.94 -0.06 -15.91
C GLU A 41 4.11 0.73 -16.93
N LYS A 42 3.10 1.46 -16.45
CA LYS A 42 2.19 2.27 -17.28
C LYS A 42 1.95 3.63 -16.66
N ASN A 43 1.84 4.65 -17.49
CA ASN A 43 1.43 5.98 -17.08
C ASN A 43 -0.11 6.14 -17.07
N VAL A 44 -0.59 7.26 -16.53
CA VAL A 44 -2.03 7.53 -16.38
C VAL A 44 -2.77 7.50 -17.73
N SER A 45 -2.17 8.04 -18.80
CA SER A 45 -2.79 8.05 -20.12
C SER A 45 -2.91 6.65 -20.71
N GLU A 46 -1.90 5.79 -20.51
CA GLU A 46 -1.94 4.38 -20.92
C GLU A 46 -3.03 3.61 -20.15
N LEU A 47 -3.12 3.80 -18.83
CA LEU A 47 -4.15 3.18 -18.01
C LEU A 47 -5.57 3.62 -18.41
N LEU A 48 -5.75 4.90 -18.77
CA LEU A 48 -7.04 5.42 -19.27
C LEU A 48 -7.40 4.84 -20.65
N GLY A 49 -6.43 4.33 -21.41
CA GLY A 49 -6.68 3.59 -22.66
C GLY A 49 -7.24 2.18 -22.44
N GLU A 50 -7.00 1.58 -21.27
CA GLU A 50 -7.40 0.19 -20.96
C GLU A 50 -8.56 0.11 -19.96
N ILE A 51 -8.74 1.14 -19.13
CA ILE A 51 -9.67 1.13 -18.01
C ILE A 51 -10.64 2.31 -18.17
N ASP A 52 -11.90 1.97 -18.39
CA ASP A 52 -12.98 2.95 -18.49
C ASP A 52 -13.23 3.64 -17.14
N THR A 53 -12.73 4.87 -17.03
CA THR A 53 -12.86 5.76 -15.87
C THR A 53 -12.44 7.18 -16.29
N THR A 54 -12.60 8.15 -15.39
CA THR A 54 -12.12 9.52 -15.62
C THR A 54 -10.71 9.71 -15.06
N GLN A 55 -9.97 10.69 -15.58
CA GLN A 55 -8.64 11.03 -15.07
C GLN A 55 -8.64 11.39 -13.56
N PRO A 56 -9.57 12.21 -13.03
CA PRO A 56 -9.63 12.47 -11.58
C PRO A 56 -9.86 11.19 -10.77
N ASN A 57 -10.72 10.30 -11.25
CA ASN A 57 -11.02 9.04 -10.58
C ASN A 57 -9.81 8.07 -10.62
N MET A 58 -9.12 8.00 -11.76
CA MET A 58 -7.86 7.25 -11.90
C MET A 58 -6.80 7.73 -10.89
N SER A 59 -6.55 9.04 -10.84
CA SER A 59 -5.59 9.64 -9.92
C SER A 59 -5.96 9.38 -8.45
N GLN A 60 -7.24 9.44 -8.11
CA GLN A 60 -7.72 9.12 -6.76
C GLN A 60 -7.44 7.65 -6.39
N HIS A 61 -7.68 6.71 -7.30
CA HIS A 61 -7.39 5.29 -7.05
C HIS A 61 -5.89 5.02 -6.91
N LEU A 62 -5.06 5.58 -7.80
CA LEU A 62 -3.61 5.47 -7.73
C LEU A 62 -3.05 6.06 -6.43
N SER A 63 -3.53 7.24 -6.03
CA SER A 63 -3.11 7.87 -4.76
C SER A 63 -3.48 7.02 -3.55
N THR A 64 -4.66 6.39 -3.59
CA THR A 64 -5.12 5.50 -2.51
C THR A 64 -4.25 4.25 -2.42
N LEU A 65 -3.95 3.61 -3.55
CA LEU A 65 -3.08 2.44 -3.63
C LEU A 65 -1.66 2.77 -3.15
N CYS A 66 -1.09 3.88 -3.66
CA CYS A 66 0.26 4.33 -3.29
C CYS A 66 0.37 4.62 -1.80
N ARG A 67 -0.58 5.36 -1.22
CA ARG A 67 -0.57 5.66 0.21
C ARG A 67 -0.57 4.38 1.05
N ALA A 68 -1.43 3.43 0.73
CA ALA A 68 -1.53 2.18 1.49
C ALA A 68 -0.24 1.35 1.41
N VAL A 69 0.38 1.25 0.24
CA VAL A 69 1.67 0.56 0.07
C VAL A 69 2.77 1.27 0.84
N CYS A 70 2.87 2.61 0.73
CA CYS A 70 3.90 3.37 1.44
C CYS A 70 3.73 3.31 2.96
N THR A 71 2.50 3.30 3.49
CA THR A 71 2.26 3.14 4.94
C THR A 71 2.60 1.75 5.42
N GLN A 72 2.29 0.70 4.65
CA GLN A 72 2.63 -0.67 5.02
C GLN A 72 4.15 -0.90 5.07
N VAL A 73 4.87 -0.43 4.05
CA VAL A 73 6.34 -0.49 4.01
C VAL A 73 6.98 0.29 5.16
N ALA A 74 6.41 1.44 5.55
CA ALA A 74 6.92 2.23 6.67
C ALA A 74 6.70 1.55 8.04
N ILE A 75 5.66 0.72 8.20
CA ILE A 75 5.37 0.00 9.44
C ILE A 75 6.24 -1.27 9.56
N GLU A 76 6.62 -1.88 8.44
CA GLU A 76 7.51 -3.04 8.39
C GLU A 76 9.01 -2.68 8.48
N MET A 77 9.36 -1.39 8.48
CA MET A 77 10.71 -0.93 8.79
C MET A 77 10.97 -1.04 10.30
N ASP A 78 12.06 -1.72 10.67
CA ASP A 78 12.55 -1.81 12.05
C ASP A 78 12.67 -0.40 12.66
N PRO A 79 11.86 -0.04 13.68
CA PRO A 79 11.95 1.26 14.33
C PRO A 79 13.29 1.46 15.06
N ALA A 80 14.07 0.40 15.29
CA ALA A 80 15.42 0.44 15.85
C ALA A 80 16.53 0.52 14.80
N ALA A 81 16.22 0.41 13.50
CA ALA A 81 17.15 0.72 12.43
C ALA A 81 17.29 2.25 12.33
N ALA A 82 18.07 2.82 13.26
CA ALA A 82 18.47 4.20 13.19
C ALA A 82 19.15 4.45 11.84
N ILE A 83 18.47 5.16 10.93
CA ILE A 83 19.10 5.60 9.69
C ILE A 83 20.33 6.42 10.06
N ASP A 84 21.50 5.96 9.64
CA ASP A 84 22.77 6.65 9.87
C ASP A 84 22.61 8.10 9.41
N PRO A 85 22.92 9.10 10.25
CA PRO A 85 22.89 10.51 9.84
C PRO A 85 23.61 10.80 8.51
N ALA A 86 24.60 9.98 8.13
CA ALA A 86 25.31 10.08 6.86
C ALA A 86 24.47 9.64 5.64
N GLU A 87 23.49 8.76 5.82
CA GLU A 87 22.64 8.21 4.76
C GLU A 87 21.32 8.98 4.59
N ARG A 88 21.05 9.96 5.46
CA ARG A 88 19.84 10.79 5.38
C ARG A 88 19.88 11.65 4.12
N LEU A 89 18.85 11.50 3.29
CA LEU A 89 18.65 12.33 2.10
C LEU A 89 18.60 13.80 2.52
N ARG A 90 19.60 14.59 2.11
CA ARG A 90 19.62 16.03 2.38
C ARG A 90 18.61 16.71 1.47
N PRO A 91 17.86 17.70 1.97
CA PRO A 91 17.02 18.52 1.12
C PRO A 91 17.89 19.12 0.00
N GLY A 92 17.50 18.88 -1.26
CA GLY A 92 18.11 19.56 -2.40
C GLY A 92 17.90 21.07 -2.27
N PRO A 93 18.77 21.90 -2.88
CA PRO A 93 18.62 23.35 -2.82
C PRO A 93 17.23 23.74 -3.36
N ALA A 94 16.50 24.55 -2.58
CA ALA A 94 15.25 25.14 -3.01
C ALA A 94 15.51 25.94 -4.30
N ARG A 95 14.79 25.60 -5.37
CA ARG A 95 14.88 26.25 -6.67
C ARG A 95 13.88 27.39 -6.79
#